data_AF-A0A542B1A6-F1
#
_entry.id   AF-A0A542B1A6-F1
#
_cell.length_a   1.000
_cell.length_b   1.000
_cell.length_c   1.000
_cell.angle_alpha   90.00
_cell.angle_beta   90.00
_cell.angle_gamma   90.00
#
_symmetry.space_group_name_H-M   'P 1'
#
loop_
_entity.id
_entity.type
_entity.pdbx_description
1 polymer ?
#
loop_
_entity_poly.entity_id
_entity_poly.type
_entity_poly.pdbx_seq_one_letter_code
_entity_poly.pdbx_strand_id
1 'polypeptide(L)'
;MGRTIWSRYGFVWVTGGFFLISLVGHWIFGWFAYAQEQGALGQNAEFNGYFIEMMRDTLENWQSEFLQLIWQVAGLAMLLHVGSPQSKEGDDRMEAKLDAILRKVDRDGGDRLIDEIDRDYAGRHTDHRYVREHQS
;
A
#
# COMPACT_ATOMS: atom_id res chain seq x y z
N MET A 1 -2.20 24.92 19.96
CA MET A 1 -0.87 24.37 19.62
C MET A 1 -0.98 23.62 18.31
N GLY A 2 -0.41 24.14 17.21
CA GLY A 2 -0.41 23.45 15.93
C GLY A 2 0.44 22.18 15.99
N ARG A 3 -0.11 21.03 15.58
CA ARG A 3 0.68 19.79 15.44
C ARG A 3 1.79 20.05 14.44
N THR A 4 3.02 20.16 14.95
CA THR A 4 4.25 20.32 14.18
C THR A 4 4.39 19.18 13.17
N ILE A 5 5.04 19.44 12.03
CA ILE A 5 5.31 18.44 10.98
C ILE A 5 5.97 17.18 11.58
N TRP A 6 6.80 17.38 12.61
CA TRP A 6 7.37 16.32 13.45
C TRP A 6 6.36 15.36 14.07
N SER A 7 5.23 15.83 14.58
CA SER A 7 4.22 14.96 15.19
C SER A 7 3.32 14.26 14.16
N ARG A 8 3.24 14.78 12.94
CA ARG A 8 2.41 14.22 11.85
C ARG A 8 3.13 13.10 11.10
N TYR A 9 4.46 13.18 11.00
CA TYR A 9 5.29 12.22 10.28
C TYR A 9 6.22 11.42 11.19
N GLY A 10 5.90 11.31 12.48
CA GLY A 10 6.75 10.60 13.46
C GLY A 10 7.13 9.19 13.02
N PHE A 11 6.19 8.45 12.41
CA PHE A 11 6.47 7.13 11.83
C PHE A 11 7.59 7.18 10.77
N VAL A 12 7.50 8.10 9.80
CA VAL A 12 8.49 8.24 8.71
C VAL A 12 9.87 8.60 9.25
N TRP A 13 9.93 9.46 10.28
CA TRP A 13 11.21 9.83 10.89
C TRP A 13 11.84 8.68 11.66
N VAL A 14 11.05 7.93 12.43
CA VAL A 14 11.56 6.77 13.19
C VAL A 14 12.02 5.68 12.23
N THR A 15 11.19 5.31 11.24
CA THR A 15 11.56 4.27 10.27
C THR A 15 12.71 4.71 9.36
N GLY A 16 12.71 5.96 8.91
CA GLY A 16 13.83 6.54 8.17
C GLY A 16 15.13 6.57 8.98
N GLY A 17 15.04 6.85 10.28
CA GLY A 17 16.19 6.77 11.20
C GLY A 17 16.75 5.36 11.31
N PHE A 18 15.90 4.36 11.55
CA PHE A 18 16.31 2.95 11.56
C PHE A 18 16.92 2.53 10.23
N PHE A 19 16.32 2.93 9.10
CA PHE A 19 16.82 2.66 7.77
C PHE A 19 18.22 3.24 7.54
N LEU A 20 18.46 4.50 7.93
CA LEU A 20 19.77 5.13 7.79
C LEU A 20 20.82 4.45 8.67
N ILE A 21 20.47 4.09 9.91
CA ILE A 21 21.36 3.35 10.80
C ILE A 21 21.71 1.99 10.20
N SER A 22 20.72 1.25 9.68
CA SER A 22 20.98 -0.03 9.03
C SER A 22 21.78 0.11 7.75
N LEU A 23 21.55 1.18 6.96
CA LEU A 23 22.29 1.44 5.73
C LEU A 23 23.76 1.74 6.03
N VAL A 24 24.04 2.61 7.01
CA VAL A 24 25.41 2.89 7.46
C VAL A 24 26.06 1.61 8.00
N GLY A 25 25.33 0.82 8.80
CA GLY A 25 25.80 -0.47 9.29
C GLY A 25 26.17 -1.43 8.14
N HIS A 26 25.30 -1.57 7.14
CA HIS A 26 25.53 -2.39 5.95
C HIS A 26 26.85 -2.01 5.25
N TRP A 27 27.11 -0.72 5.08
CA TRP A 27 28.36 -0.23 4.50
C TRP A 27 29.57 -0.52 5.38
N ILE A 28 29.49 -0.23 6.69
CA ILE A 28 30.59 -0.51 7.64
C ILE A 28 30.95 -1.99 7.68
N PHE A 29 29.96 -2.88 7.79
CA PHE A 29 30.19 -4.33 7.78
C PHE A 29 30.67 -4.83 6.43
N GLY A 30 30.18 -4.23 5.34
CA GLY A 30 30.69 -4.48 4.00
C GLY A 30 32.18 -4.15 3.87
N TRP A 31 32.66 -3.09 4.52
CA TRP A 31 34.10 -2.76 4.51
C TRP A 31 34.92 -3.85 5.19
N PHE A 32 34.46 -4.35 6.34
CA PHE A 32 35.17 -5.43 7.04
C PHE A 32 35.21 -6.72 6.20
N ALA A 33 34.10 -7.08 5.54
CA ALA A 33 34.05 -8.23 4.64
C ALA A 33 34.99 -8.06 3.44
N TYR A 34 34.89 -6.92 2.75
CA TYR A 34 35.74 -6.59 1.61
C TYR A 34 37.22 -6.59 1.98
N ALA A 35 37.61 -5.93 3.07
CA ALA A 35 39.00 -5.88 3.50
C ALA A 35 39.54 -7.26 3.90
N GLN A 36 38.70 -8.12 4.48
CA GLN A 36 39.06 -9.49 4.80
C GLN A 36 39.30 -10.33 3.53
N GLU A 37 38.44 -10.19 2.52
CA GLU A 37 38.58 -10.88 1.23
C GLU A 37 39.84 -10.43 0.48
N GLN A 38 40.09 -9.12 0.40
CA GLN A 38 41.32 -8.59 -0.21
C GLN A 38 42.57 -9.08 0.53
N GLY A 39 42.54 -9.09 1.86
CA GLY A 39 43.61 -9.63 2.68
C GLY A 39 43.87 -11.13 2.44
N ALA A 40 42.82 -11.93 2.24
CA ALA A 40 42.95 -13.35 1.90
C ALA A 40 43.56 -13.57 0.51
N LEU A 41 43.36 -12.63 -0.42
CA LEU A 41 43.95 -12.60 -1.76
C LEU A 41 45.37 -11.99 -1.79
N GLY A 42 45.90 -11.54 -0.64
CA GLY A 42 47.18 -10.85 -0.55
C GLY A 42 47.18 -9.45 -1.18
N GLN A 43 46.00 -8.86 -1.38
CA GLN A 43 45.80 -7.52 -1.92
C GLN A 43 45.49 -6.52 -0.81
N ASN A 44 45.72 -5.23 -1.09
CA ASN A 44 45.31 -4.17 -0.19
C ASN A 44 43.86 -3.78 -0.48
N ALA A 45 43.09 -3.51 0.56
CA ALA A 45 41.73 -3.01 0.41
C ALA A 45 41.74 -1.58 -0.18
N GLU A 46 41.25 -1.43 -1.40
CA GLU A 46 41.12 -0.13 -2.06
C GLU A 46 39.69 0.41 -1.94
N PHE A 47 39.56 1.70 -1.61
CA PHE A 47 38.26 2.34 -1.44
C PHE A 47 37.41 2.31 -2.72
N ASN A 48 38.02 2.45 -3.90
CA ASN A 48 37.28 2.48 -5.17
C ASN A 48 36.62 1.13 -5.46
N GLY A 49 37.34 0.02 -5.24
CA GLY A 49 36.80 -1.33 -5.41
C GLY A 49 35.64 -1.58 -4.45
N TYR A 50 35.86 -1.27 -3.16
CA TYR A 50 34.82 -1.33 -2.13
C TYR A 50 33.58 -0.51 -2.48
N PHE A 51 33.74 0.74 -2.93
CA PHE A 51 32.62 1.62 -3.23
C PHE A 51 31.76 1.08 -4.37
N ILE A 52 32.39 0.59 -5.44
CA ILE A 52 31.68 0.01 -6.59
C ILE A 52 30.92 -1.26 -6.17
N GLU A 53 31.58 -2.13 -5.41
CA GLU A 53 30.98 -3.36 -4.88
C GLU A 53 29.78 -3.08 -3.99
N MET A 54 29.93 -2.21 -2.98
CA MET A 54 28.83 -1.86 -2.09
C MET A 54 27.69 -1.14 -2.79
N MET A 55 27.99 -0.29 -3.79
CA MET A 55 26.96 0.32 -4.64
C MET A 55 26.19 -0.74 -5.41
N ARG A 56 26.88 -1.71 -6.04
CA ARG A 56 26.26 -2.83 -6.75
C ARG A 56 25.36 -3.60 -5.81
N ASP A 57 25.87 -4.05 -4.67
CA ASP A 57 25.13 -4.87 -3.71
C ASP A 57 23.90 -4.12 -3.15
N THR A 58 24.06 -2.81 -2.86
CA THR A 58 22.94 -1.95 -2.43
C THR A 58 21.88 -1.82 -3.53
N LEU A 59 22.29 -1.61 -4.78
CA LEU A 59 21.38 -1.44 -5.92
C LEU A 59 20.70 -2.75 -6.33
N GLU A 60 21.39 -3.88 -6.25
CA GLU A 60 20.82 -5.20 -6.51
C GLU A 60 19.74 -5.53 -5.48
N ASN A 61 20.01 -5.29 -4.19
CA ASN A 61 19.02 -5.43 -3.13
C ASN A 61 17.83 -4.47 -3.33
N TRP A 62 18.10 -3.22 -3.68
CA TRP A 62 17.02 -2.26 -3.97
C TRP A 62 16.18 -2.69 -5.17
N GLN A 63 16.82 -3.14 -6.26
CA GLN A 63 16.13 -3.61 -7.46
C GLN A 63 15.20 -4.79 -7.15
N SER A 64 15.70 -5.80 -6.44
CA SER A 64 14.93 -7.01 -6.13
C SER A 64 13.74 -6.72 -5.22
N GLU A 65 13.93 -5.90 -4.18
CA GLU A 65 12.86 -5.51 -3.27
C GLU A 65 11.79 -4.66 -3.96
N PHE A 66 12.17 -3.73 -4.84
CA PHE A 66 11.19 -2.96 -5.62
C PHE A 66 10.39 -3.85 -6.57
N LEU A 67 11.05 -4.79 -7.26
CA LEU A 67 10.37 -5.74 -8.13
C LEU A 67 9.41 -6.62 -7.33
N GLN A 68 9.84 -7.10 -6.17
CA GLN A 68 9.00 -7.89 -5.25
C GLN A 68 7.77 -7.10 -4.80
N LEU A 69 7.95 -5.86 -4.32
CA LEU A 69 6.85 -5.01 -3.86
C LEU A 69 5.86 -4.71 -4.99
N ILE A 70 6.35 -4.38 -6.18
CA ILE A 70 5.51 -4.16 -7.36
C ILE A 70 4.73 -5.43 -7.69
N TRP A 71 5.40 -6.59 -7.72
CA TRP A 71 4.75 -7.86 -8.01
C TRP A 71 3.70 -8.23 -6.97
N GLN A 72 3.97 -8.01 -5.69
CA GLN A 72 3.02 -8.24 -4.60
C GLN A 72 1.80 -7.32 -4.72
N VAL A 73 2.01 -6.01 -4.89
CA VAL A 73 0.91 -5.05 -5.01
C VAL A 73 0.11 -5.29 -6.28
N ALA A 74 0.76 -5.50 -7.43
CA ALA A 74 0.09 -5.77 -8.70
C ALA A 74 -0.63 -7.13 -8.66
N GLY A 75 0.00 -8.16 -8.11
CA GLY A 75 -0.59 -9.49 -7.94
C GLY A 75 -1.82 -9.46 -7.05
N LEU A 76 -1.73 -8.80 -5.88
CA LEU A 76 -2.88 -8.59 -4.99
C LEU A 76 -3.96 -7.75 -5.66
N ALA A 77 -3.61 -6.67 -6.35
CA ALA A 77 -4.56 -5.84 -7.07
C ALA A 77 -5.29 -6.62 -8.16
N MET A 78 -4.57 -7.45 -8.93
CA MET A 78 -5.16 -8.34 -9.94
C MET A 78 -6.07 -9.40 -9.30
N LEU A 79 -5.64 -10.04 -8.23
CA LEU A 79 -6.47 -11.02 -7.50
C LEU A 79 -7.71 -10.39 -6.89
N LEU A 80 -7.62 -9.17 -6.34
CA LEU A 80 -8.80 -8.43 -5.85
C LEU A 80 -9.72 -8.01 -7.00
N HIS A 81 -9.16 -7.60 -8.14
CA HIS A 81 -9.94 -7.18 -9.30
C HIS A 81 -10.66 -8.36 -9.96
N VAL A 82 -10.00 -9.51 -10.12
CA VAL A 82 -10.56 -10.71 -10.77
C VAL A 82 -11.36 -11.57 -9.78
N GLY A 83 -10.96 -11.60 -8.51
CA GLY A 83 -11.50 -12.47 -7.46
C GLY A 83 -12.53 -11.83 -6.54
N SER A 84 -13.05 -10.64 -6.85
CA SER A 84 -14.16 -10.03 -6.09
C SER A 84 -15.60 -10.25 -6.60
N PRO A 85 -16.01 -11.41 -7.19
CA PRO A 85 -17.44 -11.69 -7.39
C PRO A 85 -18.22 -11.57 -6.08
N GLN A 86 -17.61 -11.92 -4.94
CA GLN A 86 -18.22 -11.82 -3.62
C GLN A 86 -18.53 -10.37 -3.18
N SER A 87 -17.83 -9.36 -3.69
CA SER A 87 -18.14 -7.95 -3.37
C SER A 87 -19.40 -7.52 -4.10
N LYS A 88 -19.52 -7.86 -5.40
CA LYS A 88 -20.73 -7.58 -6.19
C LYS A 88 -21.94 -8.35 -5.68
N GLU A 89 -21.79 -9.66 -5.46
CA GLU A 89 -22.87 -10.48 -4.87
C GLU A 89 -23.25 -10.03 -3.46
N GLY A 90 -22.30 -9.50 -2.69
CA GLY A 90 -22.52 -8.94 -1.36
C GLY A 90 -23.33 -7.64 -1.40
N ASP A 91 -22.98 -6.73 -2.30
CA ASP A 91 -23.66 -5.45 -2.50
C ASP A 91 -25.07 -5.68 -3.06
N ASP A 92 -25.24 -6.49 -4.10
CA ASP A 92 -26.55 -6.84 -4.68
C ASP A 92 -27.47 -7.48 -3.64
N ARG A 93 -26.92 -8.36 -2.79
CA ARG A 93 -27.68 -9.01 -1.71
C ARG A 93 -28.01 -8.04 -0.58
N MET A 94 -27.17 -7.03 -0.33
CA MET A 94 -27.44 -6.00 0.67
C MET A 94 -28.56 -5.07 0.19
N GLU A 95 -28.50 -4.63 -1.07
CA GLU A 95 -29.51 -3.84 -1.75
C GLU A 95 -30.88 -4.53 -1.71
N ALA A 96 -30.94 -5.80 -2.13
CA ALA A 96 -32.17 -6.59 -2.07
C ALA A 96 -32.77 -6.72 -0.65
N LYS A 97 -31.93 -6.72 0.39
CA LYS A 97 -32.40 -6.73 1.78
C LYS A 97 -32.91 -5.35 2.22
N LEU A 98 -32.26 -4.28 1.80
CA LEU A 98 -32.67 -2.90 2.08
C LEU A 98 -34.01 -2.60 1.41
N ASP A 99 -34.20 -3.00 0.16
CA ASP A 99 -35.48 -2.86 -0.56
C ASP A 99 -36.61 -3.61 0.16
N ALA A 100 -36.33 -4.84 0.60
CA ALA A 100 -37.29 -5.63 1.36
C ALA A 100 -37.66 -5.00 2.71
N ILE A 101 -36.76 -4.23 3.32
CA ILE A 101 -37.03 -3.46 4.54
C ILE A 101 -37.85 -2.21 4.20
N LEU A 102 -37.44 -1.43 3.19
CA LEU A 102 -38.13 -0.20 2.78
C LEU A 102 -39.59 -0.48 2.40
N ARG A 103 -39.85 -1.53 1.63
CA ARG A 103 -41.21 -2.00 1.29
C ARG A 103 -42.04 -2.43 2.50
N LYS A 104 -41.39 -2.88 3.59
CA LYS A 104 -42.07 -3.25 4.84
C LYS A 104 -42.32 -2.05 5.76
N VAL A 105 -41.44 -1.06 5.74
CA VAL A 105 -41.53 0.15 6.57
C VAL A 105 -42.57 1.11 5.99
N ASP A 106 -42.58 1.31 4.68
CA ASP A 106 -43.55 2.13 3.97
C ASP A 106 -44.12 1.35 2.77
N ARG A 107 -45.35 0.83 2.94
CA ARG A 107 -46.02 0.03 1.92
C ARG A 107 -46.53 0.85 0.73
N ASP A 108 -46.76 2.15 0.91
CA ASP A 108 -47.39 3.00 -0.11
C ASP A 108 -46.37 3.97 -0.77
N GLY A 109 -45.24 4.23 -0.10
CA GLY A 109 -44.15 5.09 -0.58
C GLY A 109 -42.82 4.38 -0.83
N GLY A 110 -42.63 3.15 -0.35
CA GLY A 110 -41.36 2.44 -0.44
C GLY A 110 -40.84 2.27 -1.87
N ASP A 111 -41.70 1.85 -2.81
CA ASP A 111 -41.29 1.68 -4.21
C ASP A 111 -40.95 3.02 -4.88
N ARG A 112 -41.62 4.11 -4.52
CA ARG A 112 -41.32 5.45 -5.05
C ARG A 112 -39.96 5.96 -4.57
N LEU A 113 -39.62 5.67 -3.32
CA LEU A 113 -38.33 6.06 -2.73
C LEU A 113 -37.18 5.24 -3.32
N ILE A 114 -37.38 3.94 -3.54
CA ILE A 114 -36.40 3.08 -4.24
C ILE A 114 -36.18 3.63 -5.67
N ASP A 115 -37.25 3.91 -6.41
CA ASP A 115 -37.17 4.47 -7.77
C ASP A 115 -36.54 5.87 -7.85
N GLU A 116 -36.58 6.64 -6.77
CA GLU A 116 -35.93 7.96 -6.66
C GLU A 116 -34.43 7.78 -6.40
N ILE A 117 -34.07 6.92 -5.44
CA ILE A 117 -32.68 6.57 -5.12
C ILE A 117 -31.99 5.94 -6.35
N ASP A 118 -32.63 4.98 -7.01
CA ASP A 118 -32.05 4.34 -8.21
C ASP A 118 -31.79 5.36 -9.32
N ARG A 119 -32.68 6.34 -9.48
CA ARG A 119 -32.55 7.37 -10.52
C ARG A 119 -31.43 8.36 -10.21
N ASP A 120 -31.28 8.75 -8.96
CA ASP A 120 -30.21 9.64 -8.49
C ASP A 120 -28.83 8.96 -8.52
N TYR A 121 -28.81 7.62 -8.47
CA TYR A 121 -27.58 6.81 -8.42
C TYR A 121 -27.39 5.87 -9.64
N ALA A 122 -28.21 5.99 -10.69
CA ALA A 122 -28.27 5.11 -11.87
C ALA A 122 -26.95 4.96 -12.66
N GLY A 123 -25.94 5.79 -12.39
CA GLY A 123 -24.61 5.74 -13.02
C GLY A 123 -23.46 5.36 -12.09
N ARG A 124 -23.73 5.05 -10.81
CA ARG A 124 -22.71 4.96 -9.74
C ARG A 124 -22.48 3.57 -9.13
N HIS A 125 -22.98 2.51 -9.76
CA HIS A 125 -22.78 1.11 -9.32
C HIS A 125 -21.29 0.67 -9.24
N THR A 126 -20.33 1.56 -9.51
CA THR A 126 -18.88 1.31 -9.41
C THR A 126 -18.12 2.34 -8.57
N ASP A 127 -18.75 3.37 -7.98
CA ASP A 127 -18.02 4.45 -7.30
C ASP A 127 -18.28 4.53 -5.78
N HIS A 128 -17.32 4.01 -5.00
CA HIS A 128 -17.32 4.04 -3.53
C HIS A 128 -17.13 5.44 -2.90
N ARG A 129 -17.23 6.55 -3.65
CA ARG A 129 -16.89 7.90 -3.18
C ARG A 129 -17.99 8.70 -2.46
N TYR A 130 -19.16 8.14 -2.17
CA TYR A 130 -20.27 8.95 -1.61
C TYR A 130 -20.55 8.81 -0.10
N VAL A 131 -19.75 8.04 0.66
CA VAL A 131 -19.99 7.86 2.10
C VAL A 131 -19.53 9.08 2.94
N ARG A 132 -18.84 10.07 2.36
CA ARG A 132 -18.19 11.16 3.14
C ARG A 132 -18.89 12.52 3.16
N GLU A 133 -19.94 12.76 2.38
CA GLU A 133 -20.53 14.10 2.25
C GLU A 133 -21.79 14.37 3.09
N HIS A 134 -22.39 13.36 3.74
CA HIS A 134 -23.65 13.54 4.50
C HIS A 134 -23.50 13.36 6.03
N GLN A 135 -22.38 13.80 6.62
CA GLN A 135 -22.20 13.86 8.08
C GLN A 135 -21.70 15.24 8.60
N SER A 136 -22.10 16.33 7.97
CA SER A 136 -21.88 17.69 8.50
C SER A 136 -23.20 18.43 8.74
#